data_AF-A0A225WEW8-F1
#
_entry.id   AF-A0A225WEW8-F1
#
_cell.length_a   1.000
_cell.length_b   1.000
_cell.length_c   1.000
_cell.angle_alpha   90.00
_cell.angle_beta   90.00
_cell.angle_gamma   90.00
#
_symmetry.space_group_name_H-M   'P 1'
#
loop_
_entity.id
_entity.type
_entity.pdbx_description
1 polymer ?
#
loop_
_entity_poly.entity_id
_entity_poly.type
_entity_poly.pdbx_seq_one_letter_code
_entity_poly.pdbx_strand_id
1 'polypeptide(L)'
;MVRPRINGQGRKLKLFQRMAVDYAHKRDVLDFQDEGHTLDAAIAHVYGDLNADQIRAKTQQINKWMKHESTIRSICKAGRLSLRARTRQGQITPEDAHEAMKAFMALVLQTYVEKKCVQIYNEYQTGKTPCVYCTV
;
A
#
# COMPACT_ATOMS: atom_id res chain seq x y z
N MET A 1 -20.87 15.87 -12.74
CA MET A 1 -20.86 16.86 -11.64
C MET A 1 -19.93 16.35 -10.54
N VAL A 2 -18.89 17.09 -10.17
CA VAL A 2 -17.98 16.71 -9.08
C VAL A 2 -18.68 17.01 -7.75
N ARG A 3 -18.74 16.04 -6.85
CA ARG A 3 -19.41 16.18 -5.55
C ARG A 3 -18.67 17.22 -4.69
N PRO A 4 -19.33 18.30 -4.22
CA PRO A 4 -18.69 19.27 -3.35
C PRO A 4 -18.21 18.61 -2.06
N ARG A 5 -16.96 18.88 -1.67
CA ARG A 5 -16.34 18.31 -0.48
C ARG A 5 -16.74 19.17 0.72
N ILE A 6 -17.81 18.77 1.40
CA ILE A 6 -18.50 19.61 2.41
C ILE A 6 -17.72 19.74 3.72
N ASN A 7 -16.84 18.78 4.09
CA ASN A 7 -16.05 18.85 5.34
C ASN A 7 -14.64 18.26 5.20
N GLY A 8 -13.65 18.91 5.84
CA GLY A 8 -12.27 18.43 6.06
C GLY A 8 -11.21 19.29 5.37
N GLN A 9 -10.27 19.87 6.15
CA GLN A 9 -8.98 20.30 5.60
C GLN A 9 -8.40 19.11 4.86
N GLY A 10 -8.06 19.28 3.58
CA GLY A 10 -7.66 18.18 2.70
C GLY A 10 -6.54 17.29 3.28
N ARG A 11 -6.11 16.29 2.52
CA ARG A 11 -5.05 15.40 2.98
C ARG A 11 -3.80 16.21 3.32
N LYS A 12 -3.46 16.32 4.61
CA LYS A 12 -2.23 17.00 5.05
C LYS A 12 -1.03 16.32 4.39
N LEU A 13 -0.08 17.13 3.93
CA LEU A 13 1.18 16.64 3.40
C LEU A 13 1.87 15.80 4.49
N LYS A 14 2.39 14.64 4.10
CA LYS A 14 3.16 13.81 5.02
C LYS A 14 4.48 14.52 5.28
N LEU A 15 4.74 14.90 6.54
CA LEU A 15 6.03 15.45 6.97
C LEU A 15 7.13 14.39 6.99
N PHE A 16 6.77 13.11 7.10
CA PHE A 16 7.72 12.01 7.22
C PHE A 16 7.43 10.91 6.21
N GLN A 17 8.44 10.57 5.42
CA GLN A 17 8.43 9.40 4.56
C GLN A 17 9.08 8.24 5.30
N ARG A 18 8.34 7.14 5.46
CA ARG A 18 8.91 5.89 5.96
C ARG A 18 9.72 5.27 4.82
N MET A 19 11.04 5.43 4.85
CA MET A 19 11.94 4.65 4.02
C MET A 19 12.23 3.34 4.73
N ALA A 20 11.85 2.24 4.10
CA ALA A 20 12.25 0.94 4.60
C ALA A 20 13.65 0.63 4.06
N VAL A 21 14.52 0.13 4.94
CA VAL A 21 15.88 -0.29 4.60
C VAL A 21 15.80 -1.66 3.92
N ASP A 22 16.56 -1.81 2.84
CA ASP A 22 16.63 -3.03 2.04
C ASP A 22 17.10 -4.24 2.86
N TYR A 23 16.68 -5.45 2.48
CA TYR A 23 17.08 -6.65 3.22
C TYR A 23 18.55 -7.01 3.02
N ALA A 24 19.16 -6.69 1.87
CA ALA A 24 20.59 -6.89 1.66
C ALA A 24 21.41 -6.06 2.65
N HIS A 25 21.10 -4.76 2.76
CA HIS A 25 21.77 -3.85 3.71
C HIS A 25 21.67 -4.34 5.16
N LYS A 26 20.51 -4.86 5.57
CA LYS A 26 20.35 -5.42 6.92
C LYS A 26 21.22 -6.65 7.15
N ARG A 27 21.32 -7.53 6.14
CA ARG A 27 22.15 -8.73 6.22
C ARG A 27 23.62 -8.33 6.34
N ASP A 28 24.09 -7.40 5.53
CA ASP A 28 25.50 -6.99 5.56
C ASP A 28 25.89 -6.37 6.92
N VAL A 29 24.99 -5.62 7.56
CA VAL A 29 25.17 -5.12 8.94
C VAL A 29 25.23 -6.26 9.98
N LEU A 30 24.44 -7.32 9.79
CA LEU A 30 24.43 -8.47 10.69
C LEU A 30 25.67 -9.35 10.49
N ASP A 31 26.11 -9.55 9.25
CA ASP A 31 27.34 -10.30 8.93
C ASP A 31 28.57 -9.60 9.53
N PHE A 32 28.65 -8.26 9.45
CA PHE A 32 29.71 -7.48 10.10
C PHE A 32 29.72 -7.62 11.63
N GLN A 33 28.55 -7.85 12.25
CA GLN A 33 28.45 -8.10 13.68
C GLN A 33 28.90 -9.52 14.05
N ASP A 34 28.61 -10.51 13.21
CA ASP A 34 29.03 -11.91 13.39
C ASP A 34 30.56 -12.06 13.28
N GLU A 35 31.23 -11.16 12.56
CA GLU A 35 32.71 -11.05 12.51
C GLU A 35 33.32 -10.57 13.84
N GLY A 36 32.50 -10.25 14.85
CA GLY A 36 32.93 -9.91 16.21
C GLY A 36 33.12 -8.40 16.46
N HIS A 37 32.69 -7.56 15.53
CA HIS A 37 32.73 -6.10 15.69
C HIS A 37 31.68 -5.60 16.68
N THR A 38 31.92 -4.44 17.30
CA THR A 38 30.94 -3.79 18.18
C THR A 38 29.89 -3.03 17.37
N LEU A 39 28.68 -2.88 17.94
CA LEU A 39 27.57 -2.12 17.36
C LEU A 39 27.98 -0.70 16.94
N ASP A 40 28.78 -0.02 17.76
CA ASP A 40 29.23 1.34 17.48
C ASP A 40 30.21 1.37 16.30
N ALA A 41 31.07 0.35 16.18
CA ALA A 41 31.96 0.18 15.02
C ALA A 41 31.15 -0.10 13.74
N ALA A 42 30.10 -0.92 13.82
CA ALA A 42 29.21 -1.16 12.69
C ALA A 42 28.47 0.12 12.24
N ILE A 43 28.04 0.95 13.18
CA ILE A 43 27.37 2.23 12.87
C ILE A 43 28.36 3.19 12.20
N ALA A 44 29.56 3.34 12.76
CA ALA A 44 30.60 4.20 12.20
C ALA A 44 31.02 3.74 10.80
N HIS A 45 31.16 2.42 10.58
CA HIS A 45 31.53 1.87 9.28
C HIS A 45 30.43 2.06 8.22
N VAL A 46 29.17 1.80 8.57
CA VAL A 46 28.07 1.75 7.59
C VAL A 46 27.43 3.12 7.33
N TYR A 47 27.40 4.00 8.33
CA TYR A 47 26.71 5.27 8.25
C TYR A 47 27.63 6.50 8.44
N GLY A 48 28.89 6.30 8.81
CA GLY A 48 29.87 7.37 9.03
C GLY A 48 29.61 8.18 10.31
N ASP A 49 30.05 9.44 10.28
CA ASP A 49 29.92 10.36 11.41
C ASP A 49 28.47 10.82 11.60
N LEU A 50 27.87 10.37 12.70
CA LEU A 50 26.49 10.65 13.08
C LEU A 50 26.46 11.40 14.43
N ASN A 51 25.42 12.22 14.63
CA ASN A 51 25.18 12.83 15.94
C ASN A 51 24.72 11.77 16.96
N ALA A 52 24.92 12.01 18.25
CA ALA A 52 24.58 11.09 19.35
C ALA A 52 23.12 10.58 19.30
N ASP A 53 22.17 11.46 18.97
CA ASP A 53 20.76 11.08 18.81
C ASP A 53 20.55 10.11 17.64
N GLN A 54 21.27 10.33 16.54
CA GLN A 54 21.21 9.48 15.36
C GLN A 54 21.88 8.13 15.64
N ILE A 55 23.02 8.12 16.32
CA ILE A 55 23.70 6.90 16.78
C ILE A 55 22.72 6.08 17.61
N ARG A 56 22.11 6.66 18.65
CA ARG A 56 21.12 5.98 19.49
C ARG A 56 19.97 5.40 18.67
N ALA A 57 19.44 6.16 17.71
CA ALA A 57 18.37 5.68 16.82
C ALA A 57 18.83 4.49 15.95
N LYS A 58 20.06 4.52 15.43
CA LYS A 58 20.65 3.42 14.65
C LYS A 58 20.92 2.20 15.50
N THR A 59 21.45 2.35 16.71
CA THR A 59 21.64 1.25 17.67
C THR A 59 20.31 0.54 17.95
N GLN A 60 19.24 1.30 18.21
CA GLN A 60 17.90 0.73 18.39
C GLN A 60 17.40 0.01 17.14
N GLN A 61 17.68 0.56 15.96
CA GLN A 61 17.32 -0.05 14.68
C GLN A 61 18.05 -1.38 14.44
N ILE A 62 19.36 -1.44 14.71
CA ILE A 62 20.18 -2.65 14.56
C ILE A 62 19.78 -3.70 15.60
N ASN A 63 19.61 -3.31 16.86
CA ASN A 63 19.11 -4.21 17.91
C ASN A 63 17.76 -4.84 17.54
N LYS A 64 16.88 -4.07 16.87
CA LYS A 64 15.63 -4.60 16.34
C LYS A 64 15.87 -5.60 15.20
N TRP A 65 16.85 -5.38 14.33
CA TRP A 65 17.19 -6.33 13.28
C TRP A 65 17.79 -7.62 13.82
N MET A 66 18.64 -7.54 14.85
CA MET A 66 19.19 -8.72 15.54
C MET A 66 18.07 -9.62 16.07
N LYS A 67 17.03 -9.05 16.70
CA LYS A 67 15.85 -9.82 17.16
C LYS A 67 15.10 -10.54 16.03
N HIS A 68 15.27 -10.08 14.79
CA HIS A 68 14.60 -10.63 13.60
C HIS A 68 15.59 -11.19 12.58
N GLU A 69 16.81 -11.53 13.00
CA GLU A 69 17.90 -11.96 12.14
C GLU A 69 17.50 -13.18 11.29
N SER A 70 16.95 -14.23 11.91
CA SER A 70 16.52 -15.45 11.22
C SER A 70 15.54 -15.16 10.09
N THR A 71 14.64 -14.19 10.28
CA THR A 71 13.68 -13.76 9.28
C THR A 71 14.36 -12.99 8.15
N ILE A 72 15.29 -12.09 8.48
CA ILE A 72 16.08 -11.32 7.51
C ILE A 72 16.90 -12.27 6.62
N ARG A 73 17.65 -13.21 7.22
CA ARG A 73 18.45 -14.20 6.49
C ARG A 73 17.59 -15.09 5.59
N SER A 74 16.43 -15.55 6.09
CA SER A 74 15.48 -16.37 5.30
C SER A 74 14.95 -15.62 4.07
N ILE A 75 14.59 -14.34 4.23
CA ILE A 75 14.12 -13.48 3.13
C ILE A 75 15.22 -13.28 2.09
N CYS A 76 16.46 -13.06 2.52
CA CYS A 76 17.60 -12.94 1.61
C CYS A 76 17.86 -14.24 0.84
N LYS A 77 17.82 -15.40 1.52
CA LYS A 77 17.98 -16.73 0.91
C LYS A 77 16.88 -17.02 -0.13
N ALA A 78 15.67 -16.54 0.09
CA ALA A 78 14.55 -16.69 -0.83
C ALA A 78 14.63 -15.77 -2.07
N GLY A 79 15.68 -14.94 -2.21
CA GLY A 79 15.84 -13.98 -3.31
C GLY A 79 14.85 -12.81 -3.26
N ARG A 80 14.14 -12.62 -2.13
CA ARG A 80 13.16 -11.55 -1.94
C ARG A 80 13.81 -10.33 -1.31
N LEU A 81 14.84 -9.82 -1.98
CA LEU A 81 15.65 -8.72 -1.45
C LEU A 81 14.86 -7.42 -1.40
N SER A 82 13.99 -7.16 -2.39
CA SER A 82 13.18 -5.95 -2.42
C SER A 82 12.00 -5.97 -1.44
N LEU A 83 11.77 -4.84 -0.78
CA LEU A 83 10.55 -4.58 -0.03
C LEU A 83 9.36 -4.76 -0.96
N ARG A 84 8.40 -5.61 -0.57
CA ARG A 84 7.16 -5.82 -1.33
C ARG A 84 6.57 -4.45 -1.68
N ALA A 85 6.45 -4.17 -2.98
CA ALA A 85 5.73 -3.01 -3.47
C ALA A 85 4.33 -3.02 -2.84
N ARG A 86 3.83 -1.84 -2.48
CA ARG A 86 2.52 -1.71 -1.81
C ARG A 86 1.45 -2.35 -2.72
N THR A 87 0.84 -3.44 -2.29
CA THR A 87 -0.17 -4.18 -3.07
C THR A 87 -1.40 -3.34 -3.43
N ARG A 88 -1.65 -2.24 -2.70
CA ARG A 88 -2.63 -1.21 -3.07
C ARG A 88 -1.95 -0.05 -3.79
N GLN A 89 -1.62 -0.25 -5.06
CA GLN A 89 -1.53 0.84 -6.01
C GLN A 89 -2.98 1.19 -6.37
N GLY A 90 -3.39 2.45 -6.17
CA GLY A 90 -4.75 2.84 -6.55
C GLY A 90 -4.92 2.58 -8.05
N GLN A 91 -6.01 1.93 -8.44
CA GLN A 91 -6.35 1.82 -9.85
C GLN A 91 -6.50 3.24 -10.39
N ILE A 92 -5.63 3.61 -11.33
CA ILE A 92 -5.79 4.84 -12.09
C ILE A 92 -7.06 4.62 -12.93
N THR A 93 -8.07 5.46 -12.74
CA THR A 93 -9.25 5.43 -13.59
C THR A 93 -8.81 5.70 -15.03
N PRO A 94 -9.13 4.82 -15.99
CA PRO A 94 -8.77 5.04 -17.39
C PRO A 94 -9.42 6.33 -17.89
N GLU A 95 -8.78 7.00 -18.86
CA GLU A 95 -9.26 8.27 -19.42
C GLU A 95 -10.69 8.13 -19.98
N ASP A 96 -11.00 6.96 -20.55
CA ASP A 96 -12.28 6.65 -21.18
C ASP A 96 -13.39 6.24 -20.18
N ALA A 97 -13.11 6.26 -18.87
CA ALA A 97 -14.07 5.83 -17.84
C ALA A 97 -15.41 6.60 -17.92
N HIS A 98 -15.34 7.89 -18.29
CA HIS A 98 -16.53 8.72 -18.44
C HIS A 98 -17.38 8.35 -19.66
N GLU A 99 -16.74 7.98 -20.76
CA GLU A 99 -17.44 7.56 -21.98
C GLU A 99 -18.07 6.18 -21.82
N ALA A 100 -17.31 5.24 -21.25
CA ALA A 100 -17.80 3.91 -20.90
C ALA A 100 -19.01 3.98 -19.95
N MET A 101 -18.97 4.87 -18.95
CA MET A 101 -20.10 5.08 -18.04
C MET A 101 -21.33 5.63 -18.77
N LYS A 102 -21.17 6.57 -19.70
CA LYS A 102 -22.30 7.11 -20.50
C LYS A 102 -22.92 6.03 -21.39
N ALA A 103 -22.09 5.25 -22.08
CA ALA A 103 -22.55 4.16 -22.93
C ALA A 103 -23.31 3.10 -22.12
N PHE A 104 -22.79 2.73 -20.95
CA PHE A 104 -23.45 1.81 -20.04
C PHE A 104 -24.81 2.35 -19.55
N MET A 105 -24.87 3.62 -19.13
CA MET A 105 -26.12 4.25 -18.70
C MET A 105 -27.17 4.30 -19.81
N ALA A 106 -26.76 4.56 -21.05
CA ALA A 106 -27.67 4.55 -22.20
C ALA A 106 -28.30 3.17 -22.41
N LEU A 107 -27.50 2.11 -22.32
CA LEU A 107 -27.97 0.73 -22.46
C LEU A 107 -28.91 0.32 -21.31
N VAL A 108 -28.59 0.74 -20.08
CA VAL A 108 -29.46 0.50 -18.90
C VAL A 108 -30.83 1.16 -19.09
N LEU A 109 -30.86 2.42 -19.56
CA LEU A 109 -32.11 3.14 -19.81
C LEU A 109 -32.93 2.51 -20.95
N GLN A 110 -32.28 2.08 -22.03
CA GLN A 110 -32.95 1.36 -23.11
C GLN A 110 -33.63 0.09 -22.58
N THR A 111 -32.88 -0.71 -21.81
CA THR A 111 -33.37 -1.96 -21.22
C THR A 111 -34.53 -1.69 -20.24
N TYR A 112 -34.48 -0.58 -19.50
CA TYR A 112 -35.53 -0.17 -18.56
C TYR A 112 -36.87 0.05 -19.27
N VAL A 113 -36.84 0.75 -20.41
CA VAL A 113 -38.03 1.03 -21.21
C VAL A 113 -38.54 -0.25 -21.87
N GLU A 114 -37.66 -1.02 -22.51
CA GLU A 114 -38.02 -2.27 -23.19
C GLU A 114 -38.69 -3.27 -22.26
N LYS A 115 -38.15 -3.44 -21.05
CA LYS A 115 -38.67 -4.38 -20.04
C LYS A 115 -39.76 -3.80 -19.17
N LYS A 116 -40.15 -2.53 -19.36
CA LYS A 116 -41.12 -1.80 -18.51
C LYS A 116 -40.78 -1.92 -17.02
N CYS A 117 -39.50 -1.82 -16.69
CA CYS A 117 -39.07 -1.83 -15.30
C CYS A 117 -39.58 -0.56 -14.61
N VAL A 118 -39.98 -0.67 -13.34
CA VAL A 118 -40.42 0.48 -12.51
C VAL A 118 -39.28 0.97 -11.62
N GLN A 119 -38.34 0.08 -11.29
CA GLN A 119 -37.20 0.39 -10.44
C GLN A 119 -36.02 -0.52 -10.76
N ILE A 120 -34.80 0.04 -10.70
CA ILE A 120 -33.55 -0.70 -10.83
C ILE A 120 -32.84 -0.63 -9.49
N TYR A 121 -32.50 -1.79 -8.94
CA TYR A 121 -31.69 -1.90 -7.73
C TYR A 121 -30.28 -2.34 -8.09
N ASN A 122 -29.29 -1.78 -7.41
CA ASN A 122 -27.93 -2.34 -7.47
C ASN A 122 -27.88 -3.63 -6.65
N GLU A 123 -27.11 -4.61 -7.09
CA GLU A 123 -26.98 -5.94 -6.44
C GLU A 123 -26.66 -5.85 -4.93
N TYR A 124 -25.90 -4.82 -4.53
CA TYR A 124 -25.57 -4.55 -3.12
C TYR A 124 -26.73 -4.05 -2.26
N GLN A 125 -27.83 -3.59 -2.87
CA GLN A 125 -29.00 -3.03 -2.17
C GLN A 125 -30.02 -4.10 -1.79
N THR A 126 -30.00 -5.28 -2.41
CA THR A 126 -31.02 -6.32 -2.23
C THR A 126 -30.58 -7.50 -1.37
N GLY A 127 -29.29 -7.64 -1.06
CA GLY A 127 -28.75 -8.75 -0.24
C GLY A 127 -29.03 -10.16 -0.80
N LYS A 128 -29.53 -10.25 -2.04
CA LYS A 128 -29.87 -11.46 -2.79
C LYS A 128 -29.59 -11.22 -4.28
N THR A 129 -29.28 -12.30 -4.98
CA THR A 129 -28.97 -12.38 -6.42
C THR A 129 -29.94 -11.54 -7.28
N PRO A 130 -29.45 -10.93 -8.38
CA PRO A 130 -30.22 -9.97 -9.17
C PRO A 130 -31.37 -10.69 -9.88
N CYS A 131 -32.56 -10.66 -9.27
CA CYS A 131 -33.80 -11.07 -9.91
C CYS A 131 -34.51 -9.80 -10.41
N VAL A 132 -34.71 -9.72 -11.73
CA VAL A 132 -35.47 -8.62 -12.34
C VAL A 132 -36.95 -8.83 -11.98
N TYR A 133 -37.45 -8.13 -10.97
CA TYR A 133 -38.88 -8.13 -10.67
C TYR A 133 -39.60 -7.13 -11.59
N CYS A 134 -40.36 -7.64 -12.54
CA CYS A 134 -41.45 -6.91 -13.18
C CYS A 134 -42.69 -7.12 -12.31
N THR A 135 -43.08 -6.11 -11.53
CA THR A 135 -44.40 -6.10 -10.88
C THR A 135 -45.35 -5.28 -11.75
N VAL A 136 -46.40 -5.95 -12.26
CA VAL A 136 -47.55 -5.35 -12.96
C VAL A 136 -48.41 -4.58 -11.97
#